data_AF-A0A2V8HGE4-F1
#
_entry.id   AF-A0A2V8HGE4-F1
#
_cell.length_a   1.000
_cell.length_b   1.000
_cell.length_c   1.000
_cell.angle_alpha   90.00
_cell.angle_beta   90.00
_cell.angle_gamma   90.00
#
_symmetry.space_group_name_H-M   'P 1'
#
loop_
_entity.id
_entity.type
_entity.pdbx_description
1 polymer ?
#
loop_
_entity_poly.entity_id
_entity_poly.type
_entity_poly.pdbx_seq_one_letter_code
_entity_poly.pdbx_strand_id
1 'polypeptide(L)'
;MNGIRDRCGGDRRVRGGRTRRVAQLGPIDVWVNNAMASVFSPVREMQPEEYRRVTEVTYLGVVHGTLAALRRMLPRDRGTIVQVGSALAYRGIPLQSAYCAAKHAIDGFMDSLRCELIHDGSGVHVTMVHVPALNTPQFRWVKSRLPRKAQPVPPIYQPEVAAESIHWSAHHRRRELWVGAPTVQAILANRVAPGLLDHYLAATGYDAQQTTEPEDPDRPDNLWAPVPGDHGAHGVFGDRASASSPQLWTSTHRGVTVGGVLAAAAMIVGVALMRSASREQEGFARQIPSDATR
;
A
#
# COMPACT_ATOMS: atom_id res chain seq x y z
N MET A 1 22.34 -42.06 -32.09
CA MET A 1 21.02 -41.52 -32.48
C MET A 1 20.70 -40.35 -31.55
N ASN A 2 20.88 -39.15 -32.08
CA ASN A 2 20.55 -37.88 -31.42
C ASN A 2 19.04 -37.63 -31.43
N GLY A 3 18.53 -36.96 -30.41
CA GLY A 3 17.54 -35.91 -30.62
C GLY A 3 16.24 -36.03 -29.85
N ILE A 4 16.19 -35.42 -28.66
CA ILE A 4 15.02 -34.63 -28.26
C ILE A 4 15.53 -33.22 -27.96
N ARG A 5 15.20 -32.31 -28.88
CA ARG A 5 15.68 -30.93 -28.91
C ARG A 5 14.99 -30.09 -27.84
N ASP A 6 15.84 -29.39 -27.12
CA ASP A 6 15.68 -28.18 -26.34
C ASP A 6 14.70 -27.18 -27.03
N ARG A 7 13.53 -26.95 -26.44
CA ARG A 7 12.56 -25.90 -26.82
C ARG A 7 12.28 -24.92 -25.67
N CYS A 8 13.33 -24.42 -25.03
CA CYS A 8 13.26 -23.30 -24.08
C CYS A 8 14.11 -22.11 -24.56
N GLY A 9 13.66 -21.44 -25.63
CA GLY A 9 14.34 -20.28 -26.22
C GLY A 9 14.14 -18.94 -25.47
N GLY A 10 13.22 -18.87 -24.51
CA GLY A 10 12.86 -17.61 -23.82
C GLY A 10 13.64 -17.30 -22.53
N ASP A 11 14.15 -18.31 -21.82
CA ASP A 11 14.62 -18.14 -20.43
C ASP A 11 16.10 -17.67 -20.32
N ARG A 12 16.89 -17.74 -21.40
CA ARG A 12 18.32 -17.37 -21.35
C ARG A 12 18.59 -15.87 -21.34
N ARG A 13 17.75 -15.04 -22.01
CA ARG A 13 17.96 -13.58 -22.08
C ARG A 13 17.62 -12.87 -20.76
N VAL A 14 16.60 -13.34 -20.05
CA VAL A 14 16.15 -12.73 -18.79
C VAL A 14 17.10 -13.06 -17.62
N ARG A 15 17.67 -14.27 -17.59
CA ARG A 15 18.68 -14.65 -16.59
C ARG A 15 20.03 -13.97 -16.84
N GLY A 16 20.49 -13.90 -18.10
CA GLY A 16 21.80 -13.32 -18.45
C GLY A 16 21.92 -11.81 -18.25
N GLY A 17 20.84 -11.05 -18.45
CA GLY A 17 20.83 -9.60 -18.17
C GLY A 17 20.84 -9.24 -16.68
N ARG A 18 20.30 -10.13 -15.83
CA ARG A 18 20.11 -9.90 -14.39
C ARG A 18 21.37 -10.17 -13.56
N THR A 19 22.21 -11.14 -13.98
CA THR A 19 23.49 -11.45 -13.32
C THR A 19 24.58 -10.41 -13.60
N ARG A 20 24.60 -9.82 -14.80
CA ARG A 20 25.63 -8.84 -15.18
C ARG A 20 25.55 -7.51 -14.42
N ARG A 21 24.34 -7.02 -14.09
CA ARG A 21 24.16 -5.74 -13.36
C ARG A 21 24.52 -5.83 -11.87
N VAL A 22 24.28 -6.96 -11.22
CA VAL A 22 24.59 -7.12 -9.78
C VAL A 22 26.10 -7.12 -9.52
N ALA A 23 26.90 -7.62 -10.47
CA ALA A 23 28.36 -7.58 -10.36
C ALA A 23 28.93 -6.15 -10.35
N GLN A 24 28.21 -5.16 -10.89
CA GLN A 24 28.65 -3.77 -10.98
C GLN A 24 28.07 -2.86 -9.89
N LEU A 25 26.88 -3.20 -9.35
CA LEU A 25 26.14 -2.38 -8.40
C LEU A 25 26.30 -2.83 -6.94
N GLY A 26 26.98 -3.95 -6.70
CA GLY A 26 27.15 -4.52 -5.36
C GLY A 26 25.95 -5.35 -4.89
N PRO A 27 25.92 -5.74 -3.60
CA PRO A 27 24.86 -6.57 -3.05
C PRO A 27 23.51 -5.85 -3.07
N ILE A 28 22.42 -6.60 -3.25
CA ILE A 28 21.05 -6.06 -3.26
C ILE A 28 20.61 -5.81 -1.82
N ASP A 29 20.64 -4.57 -1.35
CA ASP A 29 20.18 -4.22 0.00
C ASP A 29 18.67 -4.14 0.13
N VAL A 30 17.98 -3.66 -0.91
CA VAL A 30 16.53 -3.51 -0.93
C VAL A 30 15.97 -4.17 -2.19
N TRP A 31 14.90 -4.94 -2.03
CA TRP A 31 14.12 -5.50 -3.13
C TRP A 31 12.68 -4.99 -3.03
N VAL A 32 12.14 -4.43 -4.12
CA VAL A 32 10.75 -3.94 -4.16
C VAL A 32 9.95 -4.73 -5.19
N ASN A 33 8.94 -5.48 -4.74
CA ASN A 33 7.96 -6.05 -5.66
C ASN A 33 6.82 -5.04 -5.88
N ASN A 34 6.77 -4.48 -7.08
CA ASN A 34 5.80 -3.47 -7.49
C ASN A 34 4.92 -3.88 -8.68
N ALA A 35 5.42 -4.77 -9.54
CA ALA A 35 4.75 -5.13 -10.78
C ALA A 35 3.37 -5.76 -10.53
N MET A 36 2.38 -5.39 -11.34
CA MET A 36 1.03 -5.93 -11.30
C MET A 36 0.38 -5.88 -12.69
N ALA A 37 -0.60 -6.77 -12.88
CA ALA A 37 -1.59 -6.69 -13.96
C ALA A 37 -2.99 -6.81 -13.34
N SER A 38 -4.00 -6.26 -14.02
CA SER A 38 -5.39 -6.28 -13.56
C SER A 38 -6.34 -6.21 -14.76
N VAL A 39 -7.63 -6.39 -14.48
CA VAL A 39 -8.73 -6.18 -15.41
C VAL A 39 -9.87 -5.50 -14.64
N PHE A 40 -10.39 -4.39 -15.18
CA PHE A 40 -11.63 -3.78 -14.71
C PHE A 40 -12.82 -4.44 -15.42
N SER A 41 -13.56 -5.30 -14.74
CA SER A 41 -14.66 -6.05 -15.35
C SER A 41 -15.63 -6.59 -14.30
N PRO A 42 -16.94 -6.62 -14.58
CA PRO A 42 -17.85 -7.49 -13.84
C PRO A 42 -17.34 -8.93 -13.85
N VAL A 43 -17.51 -9.63 -12.72
CA VAL A 43 -17.02 -11.03 -12.56
C VAL A 43 -17.58 -11.95 -13.63
N ARG A 44 -18.86 -11.79 -13.98
CA ARG A 44 -19.56 -12.58 -15.00
C ARG A 44 -18.99 -12.41 -16.42
N GLU A 45 -18.18 -11.39 -16.67
CA GLU A 45 -17.58 -11.08 -17.97
C GLU A 45 -16.07 -11.40 -18.01
N MET A 46 -15.47 -11.76 -16.87
CA MET A 46 -14.07 -12.17 -16.78
C MET A 46 -13.84 -13.54 -17.43
N GLN A 47 -12.69 -13.71 -18.07
CA GLN A 47 -12.26 -15.00 -18.63
C GLN A 47 -11.28 -15.74 -17.68
N PRO A 48 -11.29 -17.08 -17.63
CA PRO A 48 -10.36 -17.86 -16.80
C PRO A 48 -8.88 -17.52 -17.05
N GLU A 49 -8.51 -17.29 -18.30
CA GLU A 49 -7.14 -16.95 -18.71
C GLU A 49 -6.71 -15.58 -18.14
N GLU A 50 -7.65 -14.65 -17.98
CA GLU A 50 -7.39 -13.34 -17.38
C GLU A 50 -7.10 -13.46 -15.88
N TYR A 51 -7.84 -14.32 -15.17
CA TYR A 51 -7.51 -14.65 -13.77
C TYR A 51 -6.12 -15.29 -13.64
N ARG A 52 -5.80 -16.24 -14.52
CA ARG A 52 -4.47 -16.86 -14.57
C ARG A 52 -3.40 -15.79 -14.77
N ARG A 53 -3.56 -14.93 -15.78
CA ARG A 53 -2.59 -13.89 -16.11
C ARG A 53 -2.38 -12.89 -14.98
N VAL A 54 -3.46 -12.40 -14.37
CA VAL A 54 -3.39 -11.49 -13.22
C VAL A 54 -2.68 -12.16 -12.04
N THR A 55 -2.98 -13.44 -11.78
CA THR A 55 -2.32 -14.21 -10.72
C THR A 55 -0.83 -14.42 -11.00
N GLU A 56 -0.47 -14.78 -12.23
CA GLU A 56 0.93 -14.98 -12.64
C GLU A 56 1.77 -13.71 -12.48
N VAL A 57 1.24 -12.55 -12.91
CA VAL A 57 1.98 -11.29 -12.85
C VAL A 57 1.99 -10.72 -11.43
N THR A 58 0.82 -10.61 -10.81
CA THR A 58 0.66 -9.88 -9.54
C THR A 58 1.07 -10.73 -8.35
N TYR A 59 0.57 -11.97 -8.24
CA TYR A 59 0.87 -12.85 -7.10
C TYR A 59 2.17 -13.65 -7.30
N LEU A 60 2.25 -14.47 -8.35
CA LEU A 60 3.45 -15.30 -8.57
C LEU A 60 4.67 -14.43 -8.89
N GLY A 61 4.50 -13.25 -9.49
CA GLY A 61 5.57 -12.26 -9.64
C GLY A 61 6.18 -11.85 -8.29
N VAL A 62 5.34 -11.59 -7.28
CA VAL A 62 5.78 -11.31 -5.90
C VAL A 62 6.49 -12.52 -5.30
N VAL A 63 5.93 -13.72 -5.43
CA VAL A 63 6.56 -14.96 -4.91
C VAL A 63 7.95 -15.15 -5.53
N HIS A 64 8.05 -15.15 -6.85
CA HIS A 64 9.30 -15.35 -7.57
C HIS A 64 10.32 -14.24 -7.30
N GLY A 65 9.87 -12.99 -7.20
CA GLY A 65 10.73 -11.86 -6.85
C GLY A 65 11.29 -11.98 -5.43
N THR A 66 10.43 -12.37 -4.48
CA THR A 66 10.81 -12.61 -3.08
C THR A 66 11.81 -13.77 -2.97
N LEU A 67 11.56 -14.90 -3.63
CA LEU A 67 12.50 -16.03 -3.68
C LEU A 67 13.86 -15.62 -4.30
N ALA A 68 13.85 -14.76 -5.33
CA ALA A 68 15.08 -14.23 -5.90
C ALA A 68 15.84 -13.31 -4.93
N ALA A 69 15.13 -12.48 -4.17
CA ALA A 69 15.71 -11.63 -3.14
C ALA A 69 16.31 -12.46 -1.99
N LEU A 70 15.56 -13.43 -1.45
CA LEU A 70 15.99 -14.30 -0.35
C LEU A 70 17.28 -15.06 -0.69
N ARG A 71 17.41 -15.60 -1.91
CA ARG A 71 18.66 -16.24 -2.39
C ARG A 71 19.90 -15.33 -2.32
N ARG A 72 19.71 -14.01 -2.34
CA ARG A 72 20.79 -13.01 -2.25
C ARG A 72 20.94 -12.42 -0.85
N MET A 73 19.86 -12.44 -0.07
CA MET A 73 19.79 -11.79 1.25
C MET A 73 20.13 -12.74 2.39
N LEU A 74 19.69 -13.99 2.36
CA LEU A 74 19.91 -14.97 3.43
C LEU A 74 21.40 -15.33 3.64
N PRO A 75 22.25 -15.55 2.62
CA PRO A 75 23.65 -15.92 2.84
C PRO A 75 24.48 -14.84 3.57
N ARG A 76 24.01 -13.58 3.53
CA ARG A 76 24.62 -12.42 4.20
C ARG A 76 23.81 -11.94 5.40
N ASP A 77 22.72 -12.64 5.70
CA ASP A 77 21.72 -12.35 6.73
C ASP A 77 21.32 -10.88 6.87
N ARG A 78 21.16 -10.18 5.73
CA ARG A 78 20.75 -8.78 5.71
C ARG A 78 19.90 -8.48 4.49
N GLY A 79 19.07 -7.45 4.59
CA GLY A 79 18.32 -6.86 3.48
C GLY A 79 16.86 -6.58 3.84
N THR A 80 16.20 -5.79 2.99
CA THR A 80 14.77 -5.49 3.13
C THR A 80 14.02 -5.85 1.86
N ILE A 81 12.95 -6.63 1.99
CA ILE A 81 12.00 -6.91 0.89
C ILE A 81 10.72 -6.11 1.15
N VAL A 82 10.39 -5.20 0.25
CA VAL A 82 9.19 -4.36 0.29
C VAL A 82 8.17 -4.88 -0.71
N GLN A 83 6.97 -5.20 -0.24
CA GLN A 83 5.83 -5.52 -1.08
C GLN A 83 4.95 -4.27 -1.24
N VAL A 84 4.68 -3.88 -2.49
CA VAL A 84 3.67 -2.85 -2.76
C VAL A 84 2.29 -3.52 -2.70
N GLY A 85 1.67 -3.41 -1.53
CA GLY A 85 0.33 -3.89 -1.24
C GLY A 85 -0.75 -2.89 -1.67
N SER A 86 -1.99 -3.14 -1.26
CA SER A 86 -3.12 -2.25 -1.49
C SER A 86 -4.10 -2.38 -0.33
N ALA A 87 -4.92 -1.35 -0.07
CA ALA A 87 -6.10 -1.51 0.79
C ALA A 87 -7.02 -2.65 0.32
N LEU A 88 -7.01 -2.93 -0.99
CA LEU A 88 -7.79 -3.99 -1.62
C LEU A 88 -7.29 -5.41 -1.31
N ALA A 89 -6.18 -5.54 -0.57
CA ALA A 89 -5.73 -6.80 0.01
C ALA A 89 -6.53 -7.23 1.25
N TYR A 90 -7.29 -6.30 1.85
CA TYR A 90 -8.13 -6.57 3.02
C TYR A 90 -9.62 -6.42 2.73
N ARG A 91 -9.98 -5.62 1.73
CA ARG A 91 -11.36 -5.41 1.29
C ARG A 91 -11.47 -5.52 -0.21
N GLY A 92 -12.13 -6.58 -0.69
CA GLY A 92 -12.52 -6.68 -2.09
C GLY A 92 -13.51 -5.58 -2.48
N ILE A 93 -13.39 -5.08 -3.71
CA ILE A 93 -14.34 -4.14 -4.31
C ILE A 93 -14.90 -4.72 -5.62
N PRO A 94 -16.08 -4.30 -6.07
CA PRO A 94 -16.60 -4.72 -7.37
C PRO A 94 -15.63 -4.35 -8.50
N LEU A 95 -15.79 -5.00 -9.65
CA LEU A 95 -15.04 -4.75 -10.88
C LEU A 95 -13.54 -5.13 -10.88
N GLN A 96 -12.96 -5.52 -9.74
CA GLN A 96 -11.52 -5.83 -9.63
C GLN A 96 -11.23 -7.19 -8.98
N SER A 97 -12.10 -8.18 -9.20
CA SER A 97 -12.04 -9.48 -8.52
C SER A 97 -10.69 -10.19 -8.62
N ALA A 98 -10.08 -10.24 -9.81
CA ALA A 98 -8.78 -10.88 -10.01
C ALA A 98 -7.65 -10.19 -9.25
N TYR A 99 -7.65 -8.86 -9.24
CA TYR A 99 -6.64 -8.06 -8.52
C TYR A 99 -6.81 -8.18 -7.01
N CYS A 100 -8.04 -8.07 -6.51
CA CYS A 100 -8.34 -8.28 -5.09
C CYS A 100 -7.89 -9.67 -4.63
N ALA A 101 -8.22 -10.72 -5.38
CA ALA A 101 -7.80 -12.09 -5.06
C ALA A 101 -6.27 -12.22 -5.01
N ALA A 102 -5.56 -11.70 -6.01
CA ALA A 102 -4.09 -11.73 -6.04
C ALA A 102 -3.46 -10.95 -4.87
N LYS A 103 -4.02 -9.79 -4.50
CA LYS A 103 -3.53 -8.99 -3.37
C LYS A 103 -3.78 -9.67 -2.01
N HIS A 104 -4.92 -10.34 -1.81
CA HIS A 104 -5.15 -11.15 -0.61
C HIS A 104 -4.17 -12.35 -0.55
N ALA A 105 -3.86 -12.98 -1.69
CA ALA A 105 -2.90 -14.08 -1.74
C ALA A 105 -1.46 -13.65 -1.34
N ILE A 106 -1.08 -12.41 -1.67
CA ILE A 106 0.21 -11.83 -1.26
C ILE A 106 0.28 -11.70 0.27
N ASP A 107 -0.79 -11.25 0.93
CA ASP A 107 -0.83 -11.10 2.39
C ASP A 107 -0.58 -12.45 3.08
N GLY A 108 -1.29 -13.50 2.67
CA GLY A 108 -1.11 -14.85 3.21
C GLY A 108 0.31 -15.40 2.98
N PHE A 109 0.88 -15.19 1.78
CA PHE A 109 2.26 -15.56 1.49
C PHE A 109 3.26 -14.82 2.40
N MET A 110 3.06 -13.52 2.60
CA MET A 110 3.94 -12.69 3.43
C MET A 110 3.86 -13.03 4.90
N ASP A 111 2.69 -13.43 5.40
CA ASP A 111 2.53 -13.92 6.76
C ASP A 111 3.28 -15.22 7.01
N SER A 112 3.18 -16.19 6.09
CA SER A 112 3.95 -17.44 6.18
C SER A 112 5.45 -17.17 6.19
N LEU A 113 5.96 -16.42 5.20
CA LEU A 113 7.37 -16.12 5.08
C LEU A 113 7.91 -15.41 6.32
N ARG A 114 7.15 -14.47 6.87
CA ARG A 114 7.57 -13.73 8.07
C ARG A 114 7.75 -14.65 9.26
N CYS A 115 6.85 -15.61 9.46
CA CYS A 115 6.97 -16.60 10.54
C CYS A 115 8.23 -17.44 10.39
N GLU A 116 8.57 -17.88 9.18
CA GLU A 116 9.81 -18.62 8.89
C GLU A 116 11.05 -17.78 9.21
N LEU A 117 11.11 -16.52 8.76
CA LEU A 117 12.25 -15.64 9.05
C LEU A 117 12.43 -15.35 10.55
N ILE A 118 11.33 -15.26 11.31
CA ILE A 118 11.37 -15.11 12.76
C ILE A 118 11.88 -16.39 13.42
N HIS A 119 11.39 -17.55 13.00
CA HIS A 119 11.83 -18.84 13.52
C HIS A 119 13.34 -19.04 13.33
N ASP A 120 13.85 -18.69 12.16
CA ASP A 120 15.27 -18.80 11.80
C ASP A 120 16.15 -17.71 12.44
N GLY A 121 15.57 -16.72 13.12
CA GLY A 121 16.30 -15.59 13.70
C GLY A 121 16.98 -14.70 12.65
N SER A 122 16.45 -14.65 11.42
CA SER A 122 17.11 -13.97 10.30
C SER A 122 17.12 -12.43 10.44
N GLY A 123 18.24 -11.83 10.07
CA GLY A 123 18.41 -10.39 9.88
C GLY A 123 17.74 -9.81 8.62
N VAL A 124 17.17 -10.65 7.74
CA VAL A 124 16.39 -10.22 6.57
C VAL A 124 15.00 -9.73 7.00
N HIS A 125 14.68 -8.50 6.63
CA HIS A 125 13.39 -7.88 6.95
C HIS A 125 12.43 -7.95 5.75
N VAL A 126 11.16 -8.18 6.04
CA VAL A 126 10.09 -8.12 5.04
C VAL A 126 9.01 -7.14 5.50
N THR A 127 8.50 -6.32 4.60
CA THR A 127 7.48 -5.30 4.91
C THR A 127 6.49 -5.15 3.77
N MET A 128 5.30 -4.67 4.09
CA MET A 128 4.23 -4.42 3.13
C MET A 128 3.71 -3.00 3.25
N VAL A 129 3.63 -2.30 2.12
CA VAL A 129 3.13 -0.93 2.03
C VAL A 129 1.78 -0.95 1.33
N HIS A 130 0.71 -0.71 2.08
CA HIS A 130 -0.64 -0.65 1.53
C HIS A 130 -0.91 0.76 1.04
N VAL A 131 -0.77 0.95 -0.27
CA VAL A 131 -0.99 2.25 -0.91
C VAL A 131 -2.48 2.53 -1.15
N PRO A 132 -2.90 3.81 -1.14
CA PRO A 132 -4.25 4.22 -1.45
C PRO A 132 -4.45 4.25 -2.97
N ALA A 133 -5.55 4.84 -3.43
CA ALA A 133 -5.75 5.12 -4.84
C ALA A 133 -4.76 6.20 -5.33
N LEU A 134 -3.95 5.87 -6.33
CA LEU A 134 -2.87 6.72 -6.83
C LEU A 134 -3.19 7.29 -8.21
N ASN A 135 -2.81 8.54 -8.45
CA ASN A 135 -2.81 9.18 -9.76
C ASN A 135 -1.65 8.66 -10.62
N THR A 136 -1.78 7.44 -11.13
CA THR A 136 -0.84 6.83 -12.07
C THR A 136 -1.49 6.61 -13.44
N PRO A 137 -0.71 6.44 -14.52
CA PRO A 137 -1.27 6.21 -15.85
C PRO A 137 -2.02 4.87 -16.00
N GLN A 138 -2.01 3.98 -15.01
CA GLN A 138 -2.58 2.63 -15.11
C GLN A 138 -4.04 2.59 -15.61
N PHE A 139 -4.83 3.60 -15.27
CA PHE A 139 -6.24 3.69 -15.68
C PHE A 139 -6.44 3.94 -17.19
N ARG A 140 -5.36 4.24 -17.94
CA ARG A 140 -5.37 4.40 -19.39
C ARG A 140 -5.04 3.12 -20.17
N TRP A 141 -4.41 2.13 -19.54
CA TRP A 141 -3.97 0.90 -20.23
C TRP A 141 -4.40 -0.39 -19.56
N VAL A 142 -4.88 -0.39 -18.32
CA VAL A 142 -5.40 -1.61 -17.72
C VAL A 142 -6.61 -2.06 -18.54
N LYS A 143 -6.68 -3.35 -18.84
CA LYS A 143 -7.79 -3.94 -19.58
C LYS A 143 -9.10 -3.59 -18.88
N SER A 144 -10.06 -3.05 -19.63
CA SER A 144 -11.32 -2.54 -19.07
C SER A 144 -12.48 -2.99 -19.93
N ARG A 145 -13.55 -3.45 -19.29
CA ARG A 145 -14.89 -3.65 -19.86
C ARG A 145 -15.90 -2.65 -19.28
N LEU A 146 -15.41 -1.59 -18.65
CA LEU A 146 -16.27 -0.55 -18.11
C LEU A 146 -16.85 0.29 -19.26
N PRO A 147 -18.11 0.73 -19.17
CA PRO A 147 -18.70 1.59 -20.20
C PRO A 147 -18.09 3.01 -20.22
N ARG A 148 -17.47 3.42 -19.12
CA ARG A 148 -16.80 4.73 -18.97
C ARG A 148 -15.36 4.55 -18.53
N LYS A 149 -14.51 5.52 -18.84
CA LYS A 149 -13.06 5.42 -18.57
C LYS A 149 -12.81 5.19 -17.08
N ALA A 150 -11.92 4.25 -16.78
CA ALA A 150 -11.58 3.90 -15.40
C ALA A 150 -10.92 5.10 -14.67
N GLN A 151 -11.10 5.16 -13.35
CA GLN A 151 -10.43 6.13 -12.49
C GLN A 151 -10.12 5.50 -11.11
N PRO A 152 -9.16 6.07 -10.35
CA PRO A 152 -8.93 5.67 -8.98
C PRO A 152 -10.16 6.00 -8.11
N VAL A 153 -10.50 5.10 -7.17
CA VAL A 153 -11.54 5.36 -6.17
C VAL A 153 -11.08 6.50 -5.25
N PRO A 154 -11.80 7.62 -5.18
CA PRO A 154 -11.39 8.75 -4.34
C PRO A 154 -11.33 8.38 -2.85
N PRO A 155 -10.48 9.07 -2.06
CA PRO A 155 -9.57 10.17 -2.44
C PRO A 155 -8.31 9.69 -3.16
N ILE A 156 -7.82 10.54 -4.07
CA ILE A 156 -6.69 10.25 -4.97
C ILE A 156 -5.43 10.92 -4.42
N TYR A 157 -4.30 10.19 -4.45
CA TYR A 157 -2.99 10.71 -4.06
C TYR A 157 -2.01 10.71 -5.23
N GLN A 158 -1.05 11.62 -5.21
CA GLN A 158 0.02 11.63 -6.20
C GLN A 158 0.97 10.43 -6.02
N PRO A 159 1.65 9.95 -7.09
CA PRO A 159 2.60 8.84 -7.03
C PRO A 159 3.71 9.01 -5.99
N GLU A 160 4.12 10.24 -5.70
CA GLU A 160 5.14 10.59 -4.71
C GLU A 160 4.79 10.05 -3.32
N VAL A 161 3.52 10.06 -2.93
CA VAL A 161 3.05 9.54 -1.63
C VAL A 161 3.36 8.04 -1.51
N ALA A 162 3.24 7.29 -2.61
CA ALA A 162 3.63 5.89 -2.65
C ALA A 162 5.16 5.73 -2.68
N ALA A 163 5.87 6.54 -3.47
CA ALA A 163 7.32 6.48 -3.56
C ALA A 163 7.99 6.75 -2.20
N GLU A 164 7.56 7.80 -1.49
CA GLU A 164 8.04 8.17 -0.16
C GLU A 164 7.76 7.08 0.88
N SER A 165 6.57 6.49 0.86
CA SER A 165 6.20 5.43 1.80
C SER A 165 6.95 4.11 1.55
N ILE A 166 7.21 3.77 0.29
CA ILE A 166 8.06 2.64 -0.10
C ILE A 166 9.50 2.88 0.34
N HIS A 167 10.05 4.06 0.04
CA HIS A 167 11.40 4.46 0.43
C HIS A 167 11.56 4.43 1.95
N TRP A 168 10.63 5.02 2.70
CA TRP A 168 10.66 5.00 4.16
C TRP A 168 10.64 3.56 4.70
N SER A 169 9.76 2.71 4.17
CA SER A 169 9.64 1.31 4.58
C SER A 169 10.87 0.47 4.26
N ALA A 170 11.63 0.83 3.22
CA ALA A 170 12.88 0.15 2.89
C ALA A 170 13.95 0.30 3.99
N HIS A 171 13.89 1.41 4.74
CA HIS A 171 14.87 1.78 5.77
C HIS A 171 14.37 1.61 7.21
N HIS A 172 13.08 1.30 7.41
CA HIS A 172 12.49 1.17 8.74
C HIS A 172 11.87 -0.22 8.94
N ARG A 173 12.23 -0.87 10.04
CA ARG A 173 11.72 -2.22 10.38
C ARG A 173 10.29 -2.17 10.90
N ARG A 174 9.33 -2.00 9.98
CA ARG A 174 7.89 -2.14 10.25
C ARG A 174 7.32 -3.36 9.56
N ARG A 175 6.37 -4.03 10.22
CA ARG A 175 5.62 -5.15 9.65
C ARG A 175 4.84 -4.69 8.41
N GLU A 176 4.05 -3.64 8.58
CA GLU A 176 3.18 -3.06 7.58
C GLU A 176 3.18 -1.52 7.73
N LEU A 177 2.97 -0.83 6.61
CA LEU A 177 2.69 0.59 6.55
C LEU A 177 1.38 0.80 5.77
N TRP A 178 0.39 1.39 6.42
CA TRP A 178 -0.86 1.78 5.76
C TRP A 178 -0.74 3.24 5.33
N VAL A 179 -1.06 3.53 4.08
CA VAL A 179 -0.87 4.85 3.47
C VAL A 179 -2.23 5.40 3.06
N GLY A 180 -2.57 6.57 3.60
CA GLY A 180 -3.87 7.23 3.44
C GLY A 180 -4.89 6.77 4.48
N ALA A 181 -5.66 7.72 5.02
CA ALA A 181 -6.78 7.44 5.92
C ALA A 181 -7.83 6.46 5.34
N PRO A 182 -8.18 6.48 4.03
CA PRO A 182 -9.13 5.52 3.47
C PRO A 182 -8.67 4.07 3.55
N THR A 183 -7.35 3.83 3.42
CA THR A 183 -6.76 2.50 3.59
C THR A 183 -7.05 1.98 5.00
N VAL A 184 -6.80 2.81 6.02
CA VAL A 184 -7.07 2.46 7.42
C VAL A 184 -8.56 2.20 7.65
N GLN A 185 -9.42 3.08 7.13
CA GLN A 185 -10.87 2.96 7.27
C GLN A 185 -11.42 1.69 6.62
N ALA A 186 -11.00 1.38 5.39
CA ALA A 186 -11.45 0.19 4.68
C ALA A 186 -11.06 -1.10 5.41
N ILE A 187 -9.84 -1.17 5.95
CA ILE A 187 -9.35 -2.31 6.73
C ILE A 187 -10.17 -2.51 8.00
N LEU A 188 -10.38 -1.43 8.77
CA LEU A 188 -11.12 -1.51 10.04
C LEU A 188 -12.61 -1.77 9.82
N ALA A 189 -13.24 -1.11 8.84
CA ALA A 189 -14.65 -1.28 8.55
C ALA A 189 -14.98 -2.72 8.10
N ASN A 190 -14.15 -3.31 7.24
CA ASN A 190 -14.36 -4.69 6.78
C ASN A 190 -14.25 -5.71 7.92
N ARG A 191 -13.43 -5.44 8.95
CA ARG A 191 -13.32 -6.30 10.13
C ARG A 191 -14.54 -6.24 11.04
N VAL A 192 -15.25 -5.10 11.09
CA VAL A 192 -16.34 -4.87 12.04
C VAL A 192 -17.71 -5.16 11.42
N ALA A 193 -17.95 -4.72 10.19
CA ALA A 193 -19.27 -4.81 9.55
C ALA A 193 -19.17 -5.09 8.04
N PRO A 194 -18.67 -6.26 7.62
CA PRO A 194 -18.44 -6.58 6.21
C PRO A 194 -19.72 -6.52 5.36
N GLY A 195 -20.85 -7.01 5.88
CA GLY A 195 -22.12 -7.00 5.14
C GLY A 195 -22.67 -5.59 4.88
N LEU A 196 -22.48 -4.65 5.81
CA LEU A 196 -22.87 -3.24 5.57
C LEU A 196 -21.99 -2.63 4.46
N LEU A 197 -20.70 -2.94 4.50
CA LEU A 197 -19.74 -2.47 3.51
C LEU A 197 -19.98 -3.09 2.12
N ASP A 198 -20.50 -4.32 2.06
CA ASP A 198 -20.97 -4.95 0.82
C ASP A 198 -22.11 -4.15 0.18
N HIS A 199 -23.15 -3.79 0.95
CA HIS A 199 -24.27 -3.00 0.43
C HIS A 199 -23.83 -1.60 0.01
N TYR A 200 -22.94 -0.96 0.79
CA TYR A 200 -22.39 0.34 0.43
C TYR A 200 -21.61 0.28 -0.89
N LEU A 201 -20.74 -0.72 -1.07
CA LEU A 201 -19.96 -0.89 -2.30
C LEU A 201 -20.81 -1.40 -3.48
N ALA A 202 -21.89 -2.13 -3.23
CA ALA A 202 -22.87 -2.46 -4.25
C ALA A 202 -23.55 -1.20 -4.78
N ALA A 203 -23.88 -0.24 -3.90
CA ALA A 203 -24.53 1.01 -4.28
C ALA A 203 -23.59 2.03 -4.93
N THR A 204 -22.32 2.09 -4.51
CA THR A 204 -21.40 3.19 -4.91
C THR A 204 -20.16 2.74 -5.68
N GLY A 205 -19.74 1.49 -5.52
CA GLY A 205 -18.43 1.01 -5.95
C GLY A 205 -18.26 0.89 -7.47
N TYR A 206 -19.35 0.71 -8.21
CA TYR A 206 -19.31 0.69 -9.69
C TYR A 206 -19.01 2.09 -10.26
N ASP A 207 -19.76 3.10 -9.80
CA ASP A 207 -19.62 4.48 -10.30
C ASP A 207 -18.35 5.14 -9.79
N ALA A 208 -17.92 4.86 -8.56
CA ALA A 208 -16.71 5.46 -7.97
C ALA A 208 -15.42 5.15 -8.78
N GLN A 209 -15.41 4.04 -9.53
CA GLN A 209 -14.29 3.58 -10.35
C GLN A 209 -14.32 4.11 -11.79
N GLN A 210 -15.29 4.95 -12.14
CA GLN A 210 -15.49 5.45 -13.50
C GLN A 210 -15.55 6.97 -13.54
N THR A 211 -15.02 7.54 -14.62
CA THR A 211 -15.27 8.94 -14.98
C THR A 211 -16.66 9.06 -15.63
N THR A 212 -17.02 10.27 -16.05
CA THR A 212 -18.21 10.52 -16.89
C THR A 212 -17.94 10.28 -18.38
N GLU A 213 -16.67 10.15 -18.80
CA GLU A 213 -16.31 9.99 -20.21
C GLU A 213 -16.51 8.54 -20.68
N PRO A 214 -17.04 8.31 -21.89
CA PRO A 214 -17.15 6.97 -22.46
C PRO A 214 -15.77 6.33 -22.66
N GLU A 215 -15.69 5.01 -22.48
CA GLU A 215 -14.49 4.21 -22.75
C GLU A 215 -14.48 3.74 -24.21
N ASP A 216 -13.29 3.60 -24.78
CA ASP A 216 -13.08 2.91 -26.05
C ASP A 216 -12.82 1.42 -25.77
N PRO A 217 -13.72 0.50 -26.15
CA PRO A 217 -13.57 -0.93 -25.87
C PRO A 217 -12.41 -1.57 -26.63
N ASP A 218 -11.94 -0.95 -27.71
CA ASP A 218 -10.89 -1.49 -28.59
C ASP A 218 -9.51 -0.86 -28.33
N ARG A 219 -9.40 0.02 -27.33
CA ARG A 219 -8.11 0.63 -26.98
C ARG A 219 -7.07 -0.42 -26.57
N PRO A 220 -5.77 -0.19 -26.86
CA PRO A 220 -4.71 -1.07 -26.38
C PRO A 220 -4.74 -1.26 -24.86
N ASP A 221 -4.43 -2.49 -24.42
CA ASP A 221 -4.34 -2.85 -23.00
C ASP A 221 -3.02 -3.53 -22.64
N ASN A 222 -2.72 -3.57 -21.34
CA ASN A 222 -1.44 -4.09 -20.83
C ASN A 222 -1.51 -5.53 -20.27
N LEU A 223 -2.61 -6.27 -20.46
CA LEU A 223 -2.79 -7.55 -19.78
C LEU A 223 -1.83 -8.62 -20.32
N TRP A 224 -1.72 -8.70 -21.64
CA TRP A 224 -0.91 -9.73 -22.32
C TRP A 224 0.49 -9.24 -22.68
N ALA A 225 0.58 -7.99 -23.14
CA ALA A 225 1.82 -7.34 -23.54
C ALA A 225 1.86 -5.90 -23.01
N PRO A 226 3.05 -5.30 -22.78
CA PRO A 226 3.15 -3.90 -22.42
C PRO A 226 2.60 -2.99 -23.52
N VAL A 227 1.93 -1.90 -23.14
CA VAL A 227 1.59 -0.82 -24.07
C VAL A 227 2.87 -0.03 -24.39
N PRO A 228 3.27 0.11 -25.67
CA PRO A 228 4.49 0.83 -26.05
C PRO A 228 4.51 2.29 -25.55
N GLY A 229 5.71 2.82 -25.34
CA GLY A 229 5.94 4.20 -24.92
C GLY A 229 6.43 4.35 -23.49
N ASP A 230 7.01 5.51 -23.18
CA ASP A 230 7.21 5.96 -21.81
C ASP A 230 5.97 6.74 -21.40
N HIS A 231 5.33 6.27 -20.34
CA HIS A 231 4.08 6.85 -19.86
C HIS A 231 4.24 7.69 -18.59
N GLY A 232 5.47 7.80 -18.07
CA GLY A 232 5.76 8.51 -16.84
C GLY A 232 5.11 7.89 -15.60
N ALA A 233 5.17 8.62 -14.49
CA ALA A 233 4.64 8.19 -13.19
C ALA A 233 3.23 8.76 -12.89
N HIS A 234 2.89 9.93 -13.45
CA HIS A 234 1.66 10.67 -13.16
C HIS A 234 0.55 10.35 -14.15
N GLY A 235 -0.63 10.05 -13.61
CA GLY A 235 -1.86 9.95 -14.39
C GLY A 235 -2.50 11.32 -14.64
N VAL A 236 -3.68 11.28 -15.27
CA VAL A 236 -4.44 12.47 -15.70
C VAL A 236 -5.27 13.13 -14.58
N PHE A 237 -5.19 12.63 -13.35
CA PHE A 237 -6.03 13.10 -12.23
C PHE A 237 -5.33 14.14 -11.35
N GLY A 238 -4.39 14.91 -11.91
CA GLY A 238 -3.55 15.87 -11.19
C GLY A 238 -4.35 16.85 -10.34
N ASP A 239 -5.41 17.43 -10.91
CA ASP A 239 -6.25 18.45 -10.25
C ASP A 239 -7.05 17.91 -9.04
N ARG A 240 -7.18 16.59 -8.92
CA ARG A 240 -7.91 15.91 -7.83
C ARG A 240 -6.99 15.15 -6.88
N ALA A 241 -5.71 15.09 -7.17
CA ALA A 241 -4.76 14.24 -6.46
C ALA A 241 -3.97 15.05 -5.42
N SER A 242 -4.03 14.60 -4.16
CA SER A 242 -3.27 15.20 -3.08
C SER A 242 -1.79 14.80 -3.15
N ALA A 243 -0.89 15.78 -3.07
CA ALA A 243 0.55 15.53 -2.99
C ALA A 243 1.01 15.05 -1.60
N SER A 244 0.15 15.13 -0.57
CA SER A 244 0.50 14.77 0.79
C SER A 244 -0.59 13.99 1.51
N SER A 245 -0.20 13.26 2.56
CA SER A 245 -1.10 12.53 3.45
C SER A 245 -0.72 12.80 4.90
N PRO A 246 -1.56 13.55 5.67
CA PRO A 246 -1.33 13.76 7.10
C PRO A 246 -1.22 12.45 7.89
N GLN A 247 -1.97 11.42 7.47
CA GLN A 247 -1.87 10.08 8.07
C GLN A 247 -0.53 9.41 7.79
N LEU A 248 0.03 9.58 6.59
CA LEU A 248 1.37 9.07 6.30
C LEU A 248 2.40 9.80 7.16
N TRP A 249 2.30 11.13 7.24
CA TRP A 249 3.19 11.96 8.06
C TRP A 249 3.20 11.52 9.53
N THR A 250 2.02 11.33 10.15
CA THR A 250 1.94 10.87 11.54
C THR A 250 2.50 9.46 11.71
N SER A 251 2.31 8.58 10.73
CA SER A 251 2.81 7.20 10.77
C SER A 251 4.35 7.14 10.68
N THR A 252 4.95 8.00 9.86
CA THR A 252 6.41 8.09 9.66
C THR A 252 7.11 8.95 10.70
N HIS A 253 6.39 9.85 11.38
CA HIS A 253 6.92 10.74 12.43
C HIS A 253 6.40 10.40 13.84
N ARG A 254 6.03 9.13 14.07
CA ARG A 254 5.39 8.68 15.32
C ARG A 254 6.10 9.14 16.60
N GLY A 255 7.43 9.19 16.61
CA GLY A 255 8.19 9.69 17.77
C GLY A 255 7.88 11.15 18.11
N VAL A 256 7.84 12.02 17.09
CA VAL A 256 7.46 13.42 17.23
C VAL A 256 5.99 13.53 17.62
N THR A 257 5.10 12.76 16.99
CA THR A 257 3.66 12.79 17.29
C THR A 257 3.37 12.38 18.74
N VAL A 258 3.95 11.27 19.21
CA VAL A 258 3.78 10.79 20.58
C VAL A 258 4.40 11.79 21.57
N GLY A 259 5.60 12.30 21.30
CA GLY A 259 6.24 13.30 22.14
C GLY A 259 5.40 14.58 22.26
N GLY A 260 4.84 15.08 21.15
CA GLY A 260 3.97 16.24 21.14
C GLY A 260 2.67 16.04 21.91
N VAL A 261 2.03 14.86 21.78
CA VAL A 261 0.81 14.51 22.54
C VAL A 261 1.11 14.45 24.04
N LEU A 262 2.21 13.81 24.44
CA LEU A 262 2.62 13.73 25.85
C LEU A 262 2.94 15.11 26.42
N ALA A 263 3.63 15.97 25.68
CA ALA A 263 3.92 17.34 26.08
C ALA A 263 2.65 18.18 26.24
N ALA A 264 1.70 18.06 25.31
CA ALA A 264 0.41 18.75 25.40
C ALA A 264 -0.42 18.26 26.60
N ALA A 265 -0.45 16.95 26.85
CA ALA A 265 -1.12 16.38 28.02
C ALA A 265 -0.48 16.88 29.33
N ALA A 266 0.86 16.91 29.41
CA ALA A 266 1.57 17.44 30.56
C ALA A 266 1.27 18.92 30.79
N MET A 267 1.18 19.74 29.73
CA MET A 267 0.78 21.14 29.84
C MET A 267 -0.65 21.30 30.35
N ILE A 268 -1.61 20.50 29.85
CA ILE A 268 -3.01 20.55 30.31
C ILE A 268 -3.10 20.21 31.80
N VAL A 269 -2.42 19.14 32.22
CA VAL A 269 -2.36 18.74 33.64
C VAL A 269 -1.68 19.84 34.48
N GLY A 270 -0.58 20.41 34.00
CA GLY A 270 0.12 21.51 34.69
C GLY A 270 -0.77 22.75 34.87
N VAL A 271 -1.49 23.16 33.83
CA VAL A 271 -2.45 24.29 33.90
C VAL A 271 -3.61 23.98 34.84
N ALA A 272 -4.12 22.74 34.84
CA ALA A 272 -5.18 22.33 35.76
C ALA A 272 -4.72 22.37 37.22
N LEU A 273 -3.50 21.89 37.51
CA LEU A 273 -2.89 21.92 38.84
C LEU A 273 -2.58 23.35 39.32
N MET A 274 -2.09 24.23 38.44
CA MET A 274 -1.90 25.64 38.79
C MET A 274 -3.24 26.33 39.11
N ARG A 275 -4.29 26.04 38.34
CA ARG A 275 -5.64 26.56 38.57
C ARG A 275 -6.29 26.02 39.85
N SER A 276 -6.01 24.77 40.24
CA SER A 276 -6.50 24.24 41.52
C SER A 276 -5.77 24.89 42.69
N ALA A 277 -4.44 25.01 42.60
CA ALA A 277 -3.63 25.67 43.63
C ALA A 277 -4.01 27.16 43.83
N SER A 278 -4.28 27.89 42.74
CA SER A 278 -4.73 29.28 42.83
C SER A 278 -6.12 29.42 43.45
N ARG A 279 -7.04 28.47 43.18
CA ARG A 279 -8.38 28.45 43.80
C ARG A 279 -8.33 28.12 45.29
N GLU A 280 -7.44 27.23 45.72
CA GLU A 280 -7.22 26.95 47.14
C GLU A 280 -6.66 28.18 47.87
N GLN A 281 -5.73 28.92 47.26
CA GLN A 281 -5.21 30.16 47.83
C GLN A 281 -6.26 31.28 47.91
N GLU A 282 -7.11 31.44 46.89
CA GLU A 282 -8.22 32.40 46.93
C GLU A 282 -9.30 32.01 47.97
N GLY A 283 -9.56 30.71 48.15
CA GLY A 283 -10.46 30.21 49.18
C GLY A 283 -9.94 30.48 50.60
N PHE A 284 -8.63 30.29 50.82
CA PHE A 284 -7.98 30.58 52.09
C PHE A 284 -7.96 32.09 52.39
N ALA A 285 -7.71 32.94 51.39
CA ALA A 285 -7.72 34.39 51.54
C ALA A 285 -9.12 34.96 51.88
N ARG A 286 -10.21 34.31 51.45
CA ARG A 286 -11.60 34.70 51.81
C ARG A 286 -12.04 34.24 53.21
N GLN A 287 -11.31 33.33 53.83
CA GLN A 287 -11.61 32.82 55.18
C GLN A 287 -10.90 33.60 56.31
N ILE A 288 -10.08 34.60 55.98
CA ILE A 288 -9.50 35.50 56.98
C ILE A 288 -10.59 36.52 57.39
N PRO A 289 -11.09 36.51 58.64
CA PRO A 289 -12.10 37.47 59.08
C PRO A 289 -11.54 38.89 59.05
N SER A 290 -12.32 39.84 58.53
CA SER A 290 -12.02 41.26 58.61
C SER A 290 -12.32 41.80 60.01
N ASP A 291 -11.62 41.34 61.04
CA ASP A 291 -11.69 41.93 62.38
C ASP A 291 -10.36 42.59 62.73
N ALA A 292 -10.23 43.85 62.34
CA ALA A 292 -9.38 44.82 63.01
C ALA A 292 -9.75 46.23 62.54
N THR A 293 -10.90 46.76 62.98
CA THR A 293 -11.06 48.17 63.42
C THR A 293 -12.51 48.47 63.83
N ARG A 294 -12.85 48.19 65.10
CA ARG A 294 -13.32 49.19 66.07
C ARG A 294 -13.51 48.59 67.45
#